data_AF-A0A529LJ74-F1
#
_entry.id   AF-A0A529LJ74-F1
#
_cell.length_a   1.000
_cell.length_b   1.000
_cell.length_c   1.000
_cell.angle_alpha   90.00
_cell.angle_beta   90.00
_cell.angle_gamma   90.00
#
_symmetry.space_group_name_H-M   'P 1'
#
loop_
_entity.id
_entity.type
_entity.pdbx_description
1 polymer ?
#
loop_
_entity_poly.entity_id
_entity_poly.type
_entity_poly.pdbx_seq_one_letter_code
_entity_poly.pdbx_strand_id
1 'polypeptide(L)'
;PPVRDGKPYAVIAHTAQSVAAFVAIDKALLANGVSVPVIHAQDIDQGFLLIEHLGSEGFLSHDGQPIAERYEAAAELLAMMHGKAWPTRMEAAPGVVHDVPPFDRDAMLIEADLLVDWYVPWITGGPASEDLRAGYHK
;
A
#
# COMPACT_ATOMS: atom_id res chain seq x y z
N PRO A 1 -14.67 -3.29 -10.74
CA PRO A 1 -15.28 -2.49 -11.84
C PRO A 1 -14.20 -1.59 -12.45
N PRO A 2 -14.30 -1.23 -13.74
CA PRO A 2 -13.42 -0.24 -14.34
C PRO A 2 -13.55 1.12 -13.64
N VAL A 3 -12.41 1.78 -13.41
CA VAL A 3 -12.34 3.10 -12.75
C VAL A 3 -11.83 4.17 -13.71
N ARG A 4 -10.79 3.89 -14.49
CA ARG A 4 -10.20 4.82 -15.47
C ARG A 4 -9.68 4.05 -16.67
N ASP A 5 -9.91 4.55 -17.88
CA ASP A 5 -9.46 3.94 -19.15
C ASP A 5 -9.78 2.45 -19.28
N GLY A 6 -10.93 2.03 -18.74
CA GLY A 6 -11.33 0.61 -18.71
C GLY A 6 -10.59 -0.27 -17.70
N LYS A 7 -9.61 0.27 -16.98
CA LYS A 7 -8.79 -0.47 -15.99
C LYS A 7 -9.44 -0.45 -14.59
N PRO A 8 -9.40 -1.57 -13.85
CA PRO A 8 -9.73 -1.60 -12.43
C PRO A 8 -8.73 -0.81 -11.58
N TYR A 9 -9.18 -0.27 -10.44
CA TYR A 9 -8.34 0.44 -9.46
C TYR A 9 -7.05 -0.32 -9.13
N ALA A 10 -7.17 -1.62 -8.84
CA ALA A 10 -6.05 -2.46 -8.45
C ALA A 10 -4.88 -2.49 -9.45
N VAL A 11 -5.18 -2.32 -10.74
CA VAL A 11 -4.19 -2.27 -11.82
C VAL A 11 -3.54 -0.89 -11.92
N ILE A 12 -4.28 0.18 -11.61
CA ILE A 12 -3.79 1.56 -11.67
C ILE A 12 -2.95 1.87 -10.43
N ALA A 13 -3.43 1.50 -9.25
CA ALA A 13 -2.76 1.67 -7.97
C ALA A 13 -1.70 0.58 -7.69
N HIS A 14 -1.46 -0.32 -8.66
CA HIS A 14 -0.50 -1.41 -8.56
C HIS A 14 -0.63 -2.29 -7.30
N THR A 15 -1.85 -2.44 -6.78
CA THR A 15 -2.07 -3.22 -5.56
C THR A 15 -1.74 -4.69 -5.79
N ALA A 16 -1.11 -5.32 -4.79
CA ALA A 16 -0.78 -6.74 -4.82
C ALA A 16 -2.01 -7.61 -5.16
N GLN A 17 -1.85 -8.50 -6.15
CA GLN A 17 -2.89 -9.45 -6.57
C GLN A 17 -2.59 -10.89 -6.16
N SER A 18 -1.47 -11.13 -5.46
CA SER A 18 -1.06 -12.46 -5.04
C SER A 18 -0.32 -12.41 -3.70
N VAL A 19 -0.33 -13.53 -2.99
CA VAL A 19 0.41 -13.69 -1.74
C VAL A 19 1.93 -13.66 -1.94
N ALA A 20 2.43 -13.90 -3.16
CA ALA A 20 3.86 -13.78 -3.46
C ALA A 20 4.38 -12.37 -3.19
N ALA A 21 3.59 -11.33 -3.46
CA ALA A 21 3.95 -9.95 -3.12
C ALA A 21 4.12 -9.78 -1.60
N PHE A 22 3.19 -10.31 -0.81
CA PHE A 22 3.27 -10.28 0.65
C PHE A 22 4.55 -10.96 1.14
N VAL A 23 4.81 -12.20 0.71
CA VAL A 23 6.00 -12.97 1.14
C VAL A 23 7.31 -12.29 0.75
N ALA A 24 7.39 -11.72 -0.45
CA ALA A 24 8.57 -11.01 -0.92
C ALA A 24 8.87 -9.76 -0.07
N ILE A 25 7.85 -8.93 0.20
CA ILE A 25 7.98 -7.73 1.04
C ILE A 25 8.32 -8.12 2.49
N ASP A 26 7.63 -9.11 3.05
CA ASP A 26 7.87 -9.65 4.39
C ASP A 26 9.35 -10.02 4.59
N LYS A 27 9.90 -10.83 3.68
CA LYS A 27 11.32 -11.23 3.72
C LYS A 27 12.27 -10.06 3.58
N ALA A 28 11.98 -9.09 2.71
CA ALA A 28 12.82 -7.91 2.52
C ALA A 28 12.85 -7.03 3.77
N LEU A 29 11.69 -6.82 4.40
CA LEU A 29 11.54 -6.08 5.65
C LEU A 29 12.26 -6.79 6.80
N LEU A 30 12.05 -8.10 6.95
CA LEU A 30 12.73 -8.91 7.97
C LEU A 30 14.26 -8.84 7.86
N ALA A 31 14.78 -9.00 6.65
CA ALA A 31 16.23 -8.91 6.37
C ALA A 31 16.81 -7.52 6.71
N ASN A 32 15.95 -6.50 6.84
CA ASN A 32 16.31 -5.13 7.15
C ASN A 32 15.98 -4.72 8.59
N GLY A 33 15.64 -5.68 9.46
CA GLY A 33 15.43 -5.47 10.89
C GLY A 33 14.04 -4.96 11.25
N VAL A 34 13.07 -5.04 10.34
CA VAL A 34 11.67 -4.74 10.64
C VAL A 34 11.00 -5.97 11.25
N SER A 35 10.23 -5.76 12.31
CA SER A 35 9.36 -6.80 12.86
C SER A 35 8.21 -7.08 11.90
N VAL A 36 8.13 -8.33 11.46
CA VAL A 36 7.12 -8.83 10.52
C VAL A 36 6.64 -10.21 10.98
N PRO A 37 5.47 -10.71 10.56
CA PRO A 37 4.97 -12.00 11.05
C PRO A 37 5.83 -13.15 10.51
N VAL A 38 6.18 -14.11 11.37
CA VAL A 38 6.81 -15.35 10.89
C VAL A 38 5.86 -16.09 9.94
N ILE A 39 6.35 -16.44 8.74
CA ILE A 39 5.63 -17.31 7.80
C ILE A 39 5.94 -18.77 8.13
N HIS A 40 4.97 -19.52 8.67
CA HIS A 40 5.12 -20.93 9.04
C HIS A 40 4.93 -21.87 7.85
N ALA A 41 3.99 -21.56 6.95
CA ALA A 41 3.74 -22.32 5.73
C ALA A 41 3.16 -21.41 4.65
N GLN A 42 3.36 -21.78 3.39
CA GLN A 42 2.84 -21.06 2.23
C GLN A 42 2.42 -22.02 1.12
N ASP A 43 1.30 -21.72 0.48
CA ASP A 43 0.86 -22.29 -0.80
C ASP A 43 0.57 -21.10 -1.72
N ILE A 44 1.59 -20.69 -2.48
CA ILE A 44 1.51 -19.49 -3.32
C ILE A 44 0.53 -19.69 -4.47
N ASP A 45 0.45 -20.90 -5.02
CA ASP A 45 -0.39 -21.23 -6.17
C ASP A 45 -1.88 -21.13 -5.80
N GLN A 46 -2.24 -21.58 -4.59
CA GLN A 46 -3.60 -21.47 -4.06
C GLN A 46 -3.87 -20.15 -3.30
N GLY A 47 -2.84 -19.36 -3.03
CA GLY A 47 -2.97 -18.07 -2.34
C GLY A 47 -3.14 -18.17 -0.81
N PHE A 48 -2.59 -19.20 -0.17
CA PHE A 48 -2.66 -19.38 1.29
C PHE A 48 -1.33 -19.15 1.98
N LEU A 49 -1.38 -18.47 3.12
CA LEU A 49 -0.25 -18.33 4.05
C LEU A 49 -0.72 -18.70 5.46
N LEU A 50 0.10 -19.47 6.18
CA LEU A 50 -0.01 -19.65 7.62
C LEU A 50 1.06 -18.79 8.27
N ILE A 51 0.64 -17.77 9.01
CA ILE A 51 1.53 -16.76 9.57
C ILE A 51 1.32 -16.58 11.07
N GLU A 52 2.34 -16.06 11.73
CA GLU A 52 2.28 -15.61 13.11
C GLU A 52 1.21 -14.53 13.30
N HIS A 53 0.52 -14.59 14.44
CA HIS A 53 -0.38 -13.54 14.89
C HIS A 53 0.39 -12.51 15.72
N LEU A 54 0.69 -11.33 15.16
CA LEU A 54 1.48 -10.27 15.81
C LEU A 54 0.83 -9.62 17.05
N GLY A 55 -0.42 -9.96 17.34
CA GLY A 55 -1.18 -9.41 18.45
C GLY A 55 -2.45 -8.71 17.96
N SER A 56 -3.26 -8.25 18.91
CA SER A 56 -4.55 -7.60 18.64
C SER A 56 -4.57 -6.13 19.10
N GLU A 57 -3.43 -5.60 19.51
CA GLU A 57 -3.32 -4.21 19.93
C GLU A 57 -3.18 -3.27 18.73
N GLY A 58 -3.94 -2.18 18.71
CA GLY A 58 -3.90 -1.16 17.66
C GLY A 58 -3.21 0.13 18.11
N PHE A 59 -3.36 1.22 17.35
CA PHE A 59 -2.81 2.54 17.72
C PHE A 59 -3.66 3.30 18.75
N LEU A 60 -4.87 2.83 19.00
CA LEU A 60 -5.83 3.47 19.90
C LEU A 60 -5.96 2.68 21.20
N SER A 61 -6.23 3.39 22.29
CA SER A 61 -6.64 2.79 23.57
C SER A 61 -8.06 2.22 23.48
N HIS A 62 -8.48 1.51 24.53
CA HIS A 62 -9.86 1.04 24.69
C HIS A 62 -10.89 2.17 24.53
N ASP A 63 -10.57 3.38 24.98
CA ASP A 63 -11.45 4.55 24.91
C ASP A 63 -11.34 5.30 23.56
N GLY A 64 -10.65 4.70 22.58
CA GLY A 64 -10.46 5.28 21.24
C GLY A 64 -9.45 6.43 21.19
N GLN A 65 -8.70 6.68 22.26
CA GLN A 65 -7.69 7.76 22.27
C GLN A 65 -6.39 7.29 21.62
N PRO A 66 -5.70 8.15 20.84
CA PRO A 66 -4.41 7.80 20.25
C PRO A 66 -3.35 7.59 21.35
N ILE A 67 -2.54 6.54 21.19
CA ILE A 67 -1.42 6.25 22.09
C ILE A 67 -0.16 6.84 21.46
N ALA A 68 0.31 7.96 22.00
CA ALA A 68 1.37 8.78 21.39
C ALA A 68 2.64 7.98 21.06
N GLU A 69 3.06 7.10 21.97
CA GLU A 69 4.27 6.28 21.86
C GLU A 69 4.21 5.32 20.65
N ARG A 70 3.01 4.82 20.31
CA ARG A 70 2.82 3.95 19.14
C ARG A 70 2.99 4.74 17.83
N TYR A 71 2.50 5.97 17.79
CA TYR A 71 2.67 6.86 16.64
C TYR A 71 4.12 7.30 16.47
N GLU A 72 4.82 7.59 17.56
CA GLU A 72 6.27 7.89 17.54
C GLU A 72 7.07 6.71 16.96
N ALA A 73 6.83 5.50 17.47
CA ALA A 73 7.49 4.29 16.96
C ALA A 73 7.18 4.04 15.46
N ALA A 74 5.95 4.31 15.00
CA ALA A 74 5.61 4.20 13.59
C ALA A 74 6.33 5.26 12.73
N ALA A 75 6.45 6.50 13.23
CA ALA A 75 7.20 7.55 12.53
C ALA A 75 8.70 7.21 12.43
N GLU A 76 9.29 6.66 13.49
CA GLU A 76 10.67 6.17 13.49
C GLU A 76 10.87 5.03 12.49
N LEU A 77 9.94 4.07 12.43
CA LEU A 77 9.96 2.98 11.44
C LEU A 77 9.92 3.54 10.01
N LEU A 78 9.00 4.47 9.72
CA LEU A 78 8.90 5.09 8.41
C LEU A 78 10.17 5.88 8.04
N ALA A 79 10.74 6.63 8.99
CA ALA A 79 11.99 7.35 8.79
C ALA A 79 13.14 6.38 8.47
N MET A 80 13.25 5.27 9.20
CA MET A 80 14.22 4.21 8.93
C MET A 80 14.03 3.62 7.53
N MET A 81 12.78 3.32 7.14
CA MET A 81 12.48 2.76 5.82
C MET A 81 12.83 3.73 4.69
N HIS A 82 12.55 5.03 4.84
CA HIS A 82 12.91 6.06 3.86
C HIS A 82 14.43 6.29 3.77
N GLY A 83 15.18 6.01 4.84
CA GLY A 83 16.63 6.10 4.85
C GLY A 83 17.36 4.97 4.11
N LYS A 84 16.64 4.00 3.54
CA LYS A 84 17.19 2.81 2.90
C LYS A 84 16.86 2.73 1.41
N ALA A 85 17.76 2.13 0.65
CA ALA A 85 17.47 1.67 -0.70
C ALA A 85 16.90 0.25 -0.63
N TRP A 86 15.77 0.03 -1.29
CA TRP A 86 15.09 -1.27 -1.34
C TRP A 86 15.24 -1.90 -2.72
N PRO A 87 15.47 -3.22 -2.82
CA PRO A 87 15.48 -3.89 -4.11
C PRO A 87 14.07 -3.85 -4.72
N THR A 88 13.95 -3.56 -6.00
CA THR A 88 12.66 -3.59 -6.70
C THR A 88 12.28 -4.98 -7.18
N ARG A 89 13.19 -5.95 -7.10
CA ARG A 89 12.99 -7.35 -7.47
C ARG A 89 13.30 -8.23 -6.27
N MET A 90 12.31 -8.93 -5.75
CA MET A 90 12.37 -9.64 -4.48
C MET A 90 11.87 -11.08 -4.61
N GLU A 91 12.61 -12.05 -4.07
CA GLU A 91 12.24 -13.48 -4.17
C GLU A 91 11.28 -13.89 -3.05
N ALA A 92 10.08 -14.36 -3.43
CA ALA A 92 9.06 -14.88 -2.52
C ALA A 92 9.30 -16.37 -2.18
N ALA A 93 9.72 -17.16 -3.17
CA ALA A 93 10.06 -18.58 -3.06
C ALA A 93 11.07 -18.93 -4.17
N PRO A 94 11.75 -20.09 -4.12
CA PRO A 94 12.68 -20.49 -5.19
C PRO A 94 12.06 -20.35 -6.59
N GLY A 95 12.57 -19.40 -7.38
CA GLY A 95 12.08 -19.13 -8.73
C GLY A 95 10.78 -18.31 -8.83
N VAL A 96 10.16 -17.95 -7.71
CA VAL A 96 9.00 -17.05 -7.63
C VAL A 96 9.46 -15.69 -7.17
N VAL A 97 9.40 -14.73 -8.09
CA VAL A 97 9.90 -13.37 -7.86
C VAL A 97 8.75 -12.37 -7.98
N HIS A 98 8.70 -11.43 -7.05
CA HIS A 98 7.84 -10.27 -7.11
C HIS A 98 8.67 -9.05 -7.53
N ASP A 99 8.29 -8.43 -8.64
CA ASP A 99 8.77 -7.10 -9.01
C ASP A 99 7.85 -6.07 -8.35
N VAL A 100 8.42 -5.26 -7.46
CA VAL A 100 7.73 -4.17 -6.78
C VAL A 100 7.51 -3.05 -7.80
N PRO A 101 6.24 -2.76 -8.14
CA PRO A 101 5.94 -1.71 -9.12
C PRO A 101 6.29 -0.33 -8.55
N PRO A 102 6.71 0.62 -9.39
CA PRO A 102 6.93 1.98 -8.94
C PRO A 102 5.61 2.63 -8.52
N PHE A 103 5.68 3.54 -7.55
CA PHE A 103 4.58 4.48 -7.31
C PHE A 103 4.65 5.60 -8.35
N ASP A 104 4.17 5.30 -9.56
CA ASP A 104 4.23 6.19 -10.71
C ASP A 104 3.12 7.25 -10.71
N ARG A 105 3.09 8.08 -11.76
CA ARG A 105 2.12 9.18 -11.88
C ARG A 105 0.68 8.68 -11.92
N ASP A 106 0.42 7.53 -12.52
CA ASP A 106 -0.94 6.99 -12.62
C ASP A 106 -1.40 6.47 -11.26
N ALA A 107 -0.53 5.76 -10.54
CA ALA A 107 -0.77 5.31 -9.17
C ALA A 107 -0.93 6.48 -8.17
N MET A 108 -0.23 7.59 -8.39
CA MET A 108 -0.43 8.81 -7.60
C MET A 108 -1.76 9.49 -7.92
N LEU A 109 -2.09 9.65 -9.22
CA LEU A 109 -3.26 10.42 -9.63
C LEU A 109 -4.58 9.70 -9.38
N ILE A 110 -4.60 8.37 -9.31
CA ILE A 110 -5.84 7.67 -8.94
C ILE A 110 -6.32 8.06 -7.53
N GLU A 111 -5.39 8.41 -6.64
CA GLU A 111 -5.68 8.90 -5.29
C GLU A 111 -5.86 10.42 -5.27
N ALA A 112 -4.96 11.17 -5.90
CA ALA A 112 -5.01 12.64 -5.88
C ALA A 112 -6.29 13.17 -6.56
N ASP A 113 -6.71 12.55 -7.67
CA ASP A 113 -7.89 12.98 -8.43
C ASP A 113 -9.20 12.80 -7.66
N LEU A 114 -9.23 12.08 -6.53
CA LEU A 114 -10.41 12.03 -5.66
C LEU A 114 -10.86 13.43 -5.23
N LEU A 115 -9.93 14.40 -5.12
CA LEU A 115 -10.30 15.78 -4.85
C LEU A 115 -11.21 16.35 -5.95
N VAL A 116 -10.84 16.16 -7.22
CA VAL A 116 -11.56 16.74 -8.36
C VAL A 116 -12.75 15.87 -8.77
N ASP A 117 -12.63 14.55 -8.62
CA ASP A 117 -13.61 13.56 -9.05
C ASP A 117 -14.72 13.35 -8.02
N TRP A 118 -14.43 13.50 -6.73
CA TRP A 118 -15.38 13.18 -5.65
C TRP A 118 -15.68 14.39 -4.77
N TYR A 119 -14.65 15.09 -4.29
CA TYR A 119 -14.85 16.19 -3.35
C TYR A 119 -15.49 17.42 -4.01
N VAL A 120 -15.07 17.80 -5.23
CA VAL A 120 -15.70 18.91 -5.97
C VAL A 120 -17.19 18.66 -6.22
N PRO A 121 -17.63 17.53 -6.81
CA PRO A 121 -19.05 17.25 -6.96
C PRO A 121 -19.84 17.25 -5.66
N TRP A 122 -19.23 16.76 -4.58
CA TRP A 122 -19.85 16.74 -3.27
C TRP A 122 -20.13 18.15 -2.72
N ILE A 123 -19.18 19.07 -2.85
CA ILE A 123 -19.31 20.42 -2.29
C ILE A 123 -20.04 21.41 -3.21
N THR A 124 -19.95 21.23 -4.53
CA THR A 124 -20.53 22.16 -5.52
C THR A 124 -21.87 21.68 -6.09
N GLY A 125 -22.19 20.39 -5.96
CA GLY A 125 -23.37 19.77 -6.56
C GLY A 125 -23.25 19.47 -8.06
N GLY A 126 -22.07 19.63 -8.66
CA GLY A 126 -21.84 19.36 -10.08
C GLY A 126 -20.39 18.93 -10.38
N PRO A 127 -20.14 18.26 -11.53
CA PRO A 127 -18.79 17.82 -11.88
C PRO A 127 -17.82 18.99 -11.98
N ALA A 128 -16.54 18.74 -11.67
CA ALA A 128 -15.48 19.67 -11.99
C ALA A 128 -15.46 20.00 -13.49
N SER A 129 -15.26 21.28 -13.84
CA SER A 129 -15.10 21.69 -15.23
C SER A 129 -13.81 21.11 -15.84
N GLU A 130 -13.77 21.00 -17.17
CA GLU A 130 -12.57 20.56 -17.89
C GLU A 130 -11.38 21.47 -17.60
N ASP A 131 -11.59 22.78 -17.51
CA ASP A 131 -10.55 23.76 -17.16
C ASP A 131 -9.99 23.54 -15.75
N LEU A 132 -10.85 23.24 -14.77
CA LEU A 132 -10.43 22.97 -13.40
C LEU A 132 -9.59 21.69 -13.34
N ARG A 133 -10.02 20.64 -14.05
CA ARG A 133 -9.29 19.37 -14.13
C ARG A 133 -7.93 19.55 -14.81
N ALA A 134 -7.90 20.24 -15.95
CA ALA A 134 -6.66 20.52 -16.67
C ALA A 134 -5.70 21.39 -15.84
N GLY A 135 -6.23 22.32 -15.03
CA GLY A 135 -5.45 23.11 -14.09
C GLY A 135 -4.87 22.28 -12.94
N TYR A 136 -5.61 21.29 -12.44
CA TYR A 136 -5.18 20.41 -11.35
C TYR A 136 -4.02 19.47 -11.73
N HIS A 137 -3.91 19.12 -13.00
CA HIS A 137 -2.89 18.18 -13.51
C HIS A 137 -1.58 18.82 -13.96
N LYS A 138 -1.51 20.15 -13.96
CA LYS A 138 -0.30 20.94 -14.29
C LYS A 138 0.62 21.06 -13.09
#